data_AF-A0A641S9N7-F1
#
_entry.id   AF-A0A641S9N7-F1
#
_cell.length_a   1.000
_cell.length_b   1.000
_cell.length_c   1.000
_cell.angle_alpha   90.00
_cell.angle_beta   90.00
_cell.angle_gamma   90.00
#
_symmetry.space_group_name_H-M   'P 1'
#
loop_
_entity.id
_entity.type
_entity.pdbx_description
1 polymer ?
#
loop_
_entity_poly.entity_id
_entity_poly.type
_entity_poly.pdbx_seq_one_letter_code
_entity_poly.pdbx_strand_id
1 'polypeptide(L)'
;MTIEERLNEIVEKGQGDAIIPFLQGLTQEERKTLVPCLNKLEEHYNKFVQLNENTYGTRGTPEQHRIINLTALVIYSLKEFRKHEWGIYTEQLNELIPWYIPSWLDSFFKEGESREFGGFYGMNYETLMDWIEQGVLTLTPSPQTIAGYLVNYMNNTDFLQKRAITLKEHIWYLFQYDCGQNWTDNRTGGQPYFSFRYFVEHGQLDRMRVLKESLLAVNRNLNKNLSSWFAGMFTALNPSTEEQLTLQPEMFAVLSAPHSRPVNIILGLLKNLCTHPQFQAEEFLSQTSVLFASDVKAIHQNTLAVLHKLAKERKEHRDTICCAAAQGLMSREESTQSKIVKLIQTYGETASTTLKEILSIYTETMLANTKKELKAYLENNEPEDSASFTYEPI
;
A
#
# COMPACT_ATOMS: atom_id res chain seq x y z
N MET A 1 16.73 13.70 55.76
CA MET A 1 16.59 12.76 54.63
C MET A 1 17.07 13.46 53.39
N THR A 2 18.05 12.90 52.70
CA THR A 2 18.55 13.42 51.42
C THR A 2 17.50 13.21 50.31
N ILE A 3 17.63 13.91 49.19
CA ILE A 3 16.74 13.71 48.04
C ILE A 3 16.86 12.29 47.45
N GLU A 4 18.05 11.68 47.51
CA GLU A 4 18.28 10.29 47.10
C GLU A 4 17.58 9.31 48.05
N GLU A 5 17.71 9.50 49.36
CA GLU A 5 17.02 8.69 50.37
C GLU A 5 15.50 8.77 50.19
N ARG A 6 14.98 9.97 49.88
CA ARG A 6 13.54 10.14 49.62
C ARG A 6 13.08 9.42 48.36
N LEU A 7 13.83 9.50 47.25
CA LEU A 7 13.49 8.78 46.03
C LEU A 7 13.48 7.26 46.26
N ASN A 8 14.50 6.72 46.94
CA ASN A 8 14.56 5.30 47.29
C ASN A 8 13.37 4.90 48.16
N GLU A 9 13.01 5.69 49.18
CA GLU A 9 11.85 5.41 50.03
C GLU A 9 10.55 5.35 49.22
N ILE A 10 10.34 6.30 48.29
CA ILE A 10 9.15 6.33 47.45
C ILE A 10 9.06 5.07 46.59
N VAL A 11 10.16 4.64 45.98
CA VAL A 11 10.22 3.42 45.14
C VAL A 11 10.03 2.18 46.00
N GLU A 12 10.81 1.99 47.06
CA GLU A 12 10.76 0.81 47.92
C GLU A 12 9.36 0.58 48.49
N LYS A 13 8.67 1.65 48.92
CA LYS A 13 7.32 1.58 49.47
C LYS A 13 6.21 1.61 48.42
N GLY A 14 6.53 1.76 47.13
CA GLY A 14 5.55 1.86 46.05
C GLY A 14 4.61 3.06 46.21
N GLN A 15 5.12 4.20 46.66
CA GLN A 15 4.33 5.42 46.91
C GLN A 15 4.07 6.20 45.62
N GLY A 16 3.29 5.60 44.72
CA GLY A 16 2.97 6.13 43.39
C GLY A 16 2.51 7.59 43.35
N ASP A 17 1.64 7.98 44.28
CA ASP A 17 1.09 9.34 44.34
C ASP A 17 2.10 10.38 44.83
N ALA A 18 3.17 9.94 45.48
CA ALA A 18 4.19 10.83 46.04
C ALA A 18 5.24 11.26 45.00
N ILE A 19 5.38 10.55 43.88
CA ILE A 19 6.51 10.79 42.95
C ILE A 19 6.41 12.13 42.21
N ILE A 20 5.24 12.46 41.66
CA ILE A 20 5.06 13.72 40.90
C ILE A 20 5.26 14.94 41.82
N PRO A 21 4.61 15.03 43.01
CA PRO A 21 4.85 16.12 43.96
C PRO A 21 6.33 16.21 44.40
N PHE A 22 6.99 15.06 44.60
CA PHE A 22 8.41 15.03 44.93
C PHE A 22 9.25 15.65 43.82
N LEU A 23 9.07 15.24 42.57
CA LEU A 23 9.81 15.77 41.42
C LEU A 23 9.53 17.25 41.17
N GLN A 24 8.28 17.68 41.39
CA GLN A 24 7.87 19.09 41.32
C GLN A 24 8.60 19.98 42.33
N GLY A 25 8.85 19.46 43.53
CA GLY A 25 9.56 20.17 44.58
C GLY A 25 11.07 20.34 44.34
N LEU A 26 11.65 19.63 43.36
CA LEU A 26 13.08 19.69 43.07
C LEU A 26 13.41 20.72 41.99
N THR A 27 14.54 21.41 42.17
CA THR A 27 15.18 22.23 41.13
C THR A 27 15.76 21.35 40.02
N GLN A 28 16.07 21.96 38.87
CA GLN A 28 16.69 21.23 37.74
C GLN A 28 18.06 20.63 38.10
N GLU A 29 18.86 21.31 38.93
CA GLU A 29 20.16 20.81 39.37
C GLU A 29 20.01 19.63 40.34
N GLU A 30 19.07 19.69 41.28
CA GLU A 30 18.77 18.56 42.17
C GLU A 30 18.29 17.34 41.39
N ARG A 31 17.45 17.51 40.36
CA ARG A 31 17.03 16.41 39.48
C ARG A 31 18.21 15.73 38.79
N LYS A 32 19.17 16.50 38.27
CA LYS A 32 20.39 15.95 37.65
C LYS A 32 21.22 15.12 38.64
N THR A 33 21.27 15.54 39.90
CA THR A 33 22.01 14.78 40.94
C THR A 33 21.38 13.43 41.26
N LEU A 34 20.09 13.22 40.95
CA LEU A 34 19.41 11.93 41.16
C LEU A 34 19.72 10.88 40.09
N VAL A 35 20.35 11.25 38.96
CA VAL A 35 20.65 10.31 37.85
C VAL A 35 21.41 9.05 38.32
N PRO A 36 22.49 9.13 39.13
CA PRO A 36 23.17 7.94 39.62
C PRO A 36 22.31 7.06 40.54
N CYS A 37 21.40 7.67 41.30
CA CYS A 37 20.45 6.96 42.15
C CYS A 37 19.43 6.21 41.30
N LEU A 38 18.85 6.86 40.28
CA LEU A 38 17.90 6.22 39.37
C LEU A 38 18.54 5.09 38.56
N ASN A 39 19.79 5.24 38.09
CA ASN A 39 20.52 4.16 37.40
C ASN A 39 20.63 2.88 38.26
N LYS A 40 20.81 3.01 39.58
CA LYS A 40 20.84 1.87 40.51
C LYS A 40 19.48 1.23 40.66
N LEU A 41 18.42 2.05 40.73
CA LEU A 41 17.04 1.59 40.82
C LEU A 41 16.63 0.83 39.54
N GLU A 42 16.96 1.38 38.37
CA GLU A 42 16.81 0.72 37.07
C GLU A 42 17.50 -0.66 37.05
N GLU A 43 18.78 -0.72 37.43
CA GLU A 43 19.52 -1.99 37.43
C GLU A 43 18.99 -3.00 38.43
N HIS A 44 18.40 -2.56 39.54
CA HIS A 44 17.80 -3.44 40.53
C HIS A 44 16.42 -3.96 40.08
N TYR A 45 15.51 -3.03 39.77
CA TYR A 45 14.08 -3.30 39.59
C TYR A 45 13.71 -3.70 38.16
N ASN A 46 14.39 -3.17 37.13
CA ASN A 46 14.09 -3.44 35.71
C ASN A 46 14.96 -4.54 35.09
N LYS A 47 16.03 -4.97 35.76
CA LYS A 47 16.86 -6.09 35.28
C LYS A 47 16.09 -7.41 35.28
N PHE A 48 16.02 -8.03 34.11
CA PHE A 48 15.41 -9.35 33.94
C PHE A 48 16.29 -10.42 34.59
N VAL A 49 15.73 -11.13 35.57
CA VAL A 49 16.43 -12.13 36.38
C VAL A 49 15.53 -13.32 36.64
N GLN A 50 16.13 -14.42 37.10
CA GLN A 50 15.37 -15.53 37.64
C GLN A 50 14.79 -15.14 39.00
N LEU A 51 13.47 -15.18 39.14
CA LEU A 51 12.77 -14.87 40.38
C LEU A 51 12.65 -16.12 41.26
N ASN A 52 12.23 -17.24 40.66
CA ASN A 52 12.05 -18.54 41.29
C ASN A 52 12.48 -19.67 40.33
N GLU A 53 12.45 -20.93 40.77
CA GLU A 53 12.59 -22.08 39.87
C GLU A 53 11.58 -21.96 38.72
N ASN A 54 12.08 -21.96 37.47
CA ASN A 54 11.31 -21.82 36.23
C ASN A 54 10.55 -20.51 36.01
N THR A 55 10.78 -19.46 36.81
CA THR A 55 10.14 -18.15 36.62
C THR A 55 11.19 -17.06 36.43
N TYR A 56 11.11 -16.34 35.31
CA TYR A 56 11.94 -15.19 35.00
C TYR A 56 11.09 -13.93 34.90
N GLY A 57 11.63 -12.80 35.34
CA GLY A 57 10.92 -11.53 35.35
C GLY A 57 11.78 -10.41 35.90
N THR A 58 11.16 -9.27 36.15
CA THR A 58 11.78 -8.12 36.81
C THR A 58 11.47 -8.13 38.30
N ARG A 59 12.30 -7.48 39.12
CA ARG A 59 12.11 -7.45 40.59
C ARG A 59 11.04 -6.46 41.03
N GLY A 60 10.82 -5.42 40.25
CA GLY A 60 9.85 -4.37 40.57
C GLY A 60 8.41 -4.83 40.44
N THR A 61 7.58 -4.29 41.33
CA THR A 61 6.13 -4.29 41.18
C THR A 61 5.72 -3.30 40.08
N PRO A 62 4.50 -3.40 39.51
CA PRO A 62 4.02 -2.44 38.52
C PRO A 62 4.09 -0.97 39.00
N GLU A 63 3.82 -0.74 40.29
CA GLU A 63 3.90 0.60 40.87
C GLU A 63 5.35 1.12 40.97
N GLN A 64 6.28 0.24 41.35
CA GLN A 64 7.72 0.56 41.34
C GLN A 64 8.20 0.91 39.94
N HIS A 65 7.78 0.14 38.92
CA HIS A 65 8.10 0.45 37.52
C HIS A 65 7.52 1.79 37.10
N ARG A 66 6.24 2.07 37.42
CA ARG A 66 5.63 3.38 37.12
C ARG A 66 6.43 4.53 37.75
N ILE A 67 6.79 4.43 39.03
CA ILE A 67 7.59 5.46 39.72
C ILE A 67 8.94 5.67 39.03
N ILE A 68 9.65 4.58 38.71
CA ILE A 68 10.95 4.64 38.03
C ILE A 68 10.80 5.29 36.65
N ASN A 69 9.83 4.87 35.84
CA ASN A 69 9.58 5.41 34.51
C ASN A 69 9.24 6.91 34.54
N LEU A 70 8.35 7.34 35.45
CA LEU A 70 8.00 8.75 35.63
C LEU A 70 9.23 9.58 36.01
N THR A 71 10.06 9.03 36.91
CA THR A 71 11.32 9.67 37.30
C THR A 71 12.27 9.78 36.10
N ALA A 72 12.44 8.70 35.33
CA ALA A 72 13.28 8.64 34.14
C ALA A 72 12.89 9.69 33.10
N LEU A 73 11.60 9.83 32.80
CA LEU A 73 11.09 10.84 31.88
C LEU A 73 11.46 12.27 32.30
N VAL A 74 11.46 12.54 33.62
CA VAL A 74 11.74 13.88 34.16
C VAL A 74 13.23 14.19 34.26
N ILE A 75 14.07 13.22 34.69
CA ILE A 75 15.46 13.52 35.05
C ILE A 75 16.49 13.10 34.01
N TYR A 76 16.19 12.10 33.16
CA TYR A 76 17.15 11.63 32.17
C TYR A 76 17.25 12.53 30.95
N SER A 77 18.46 12.63 30.41
CA SER A 77 18.66 12.97 29.00
C SER A 77 18.21 11.82 28.10
N LEU A 78 17.96 12.09 26.81
CA LEU A 78 17.63 11.05 25.83
C LEU A 78 18.66 9.90 25.81
N LYS A 79 19.95 10.24 25.94
CA LYS A 79 21.05 9.25 25.96
C LYS A 79 20.96 8.32 27.17
N GLU A 80 20.57 8.85 28.34
CA GLU A 80 20.40 8.05 29.55
C GLU A 80 19.14 7.20 29.48
N PHE A 81 18.03 7.81 29.05
CA PHE A 81 16.76 7.11 28.84
C PHE A 81 16.97 5.87 27.96
N ARG A 82 17.66 6.01 26.81
CA ARG A 82 17.94 4.90 25.89
C ARG A 82 18.83 3.78 26.45
N LYS A 83 19.53 3.99 27.57
CA LYS A 83 20.33 2.92 28.19
C LYS A 83 19.45 1.93 28.95
N HIS A 84 18.32 2.40 29.47
CA HIS A 84 17.48 1.65 30.40
C HIS A 84 16.11 1.33 29.79
N GLU A 85 15.55 2.28 29.04
CA GLU A 85 14.17 2.22 28.56
C GLU A 85 14.08 2.00 27.04
N TRP A 86 13.21 1.06 26.66
CA TRP A 86 12.96 0.68 25.27
C TRP A 86 11.79 1.46 24.64
N GLY A 87 10.93 2.03 25.48
CA GLY A 87 9.77 2.79 25.05
C GLY A 87 9.18 3.65 26.16
N ILE A 88 8.21 4.48 25.80
CA ILE A 88 7.47 5.36 26.71
C ILE A 88 6.05 4.81 26.84
N TYR A 89 5.59 4.59 28.08
CA TYR A 89 4.17 4.34 28.32
C TYR A 89 3.41 5.64 28.18
N THR A 90 2.52 5.69 27.19
CA THR A 90 1.77 6.90 26.81
C THR A 90 0.95 7.43 27.99
N GLU A 91 0.32 6.52 28.75
CA GLU A 91 -0.44 6.87 29.97
C GLU A 91 0.43 7.55 31.01
N GLN A 92 1.64 7.04 31.27
CA GLN A 92 2.57 7.62 32.25
C GLN A 92 3.08 8.99 31.80
N LEU A 93 3.39 9.16 30.51
CA LEU A 93 3.75 10.48 30.00
C LEU A 93 2.59 11.48 30.14
N ASN A 94 1.35 11.04 29.91
CA ASN A 94 0.16 11.89 30.08
C ASN A 94 -0.02 12.41 31.50
N GLU A 95 0.42 11.66 32.51
CA GLU A 95 0.41 12.14 33.90
C GLU A 95 1.37 13.32 34.14
N LEU A 96 2.45 13.41 33.36
CA LEU A 96 3.46 14.46 33.47
C LEU A 96 3.12 15.71 32.65
N ILE A 97 2.48 15.54 31.49
CA ILE A 97 2.18 16.61 30.51
C ILE A 97 1.63 17.91 31.14
N PRO A 98 0.73 17.89 32.15
CA PRO A 98 0.22 19.12 32.77
C PRO A 98 1.30 20.03 33.37
N TRP A 99 2.49 19.49 33.64
CA TRP A 99 3.57 20.22 34.31
C TRP A 99 4.94 20.06 33.64
N TYR A 100 5.22 18.94 32.98
CA TYR A 100 6.53 18.65 32.41
C TYR A 100 6.42 17.83 31.13
N ILE A 101 7.15 18.30 30.11
CA ILE A 101 7.31 17.60 28.83
C ILE A 101 8.82 17.44 28.62
N PRO A 102 9.33 16.20 28.45
CA PRO A 102 10.75 16.00 28.23
C PRO A 102 11.21 16.76 26.98
N SER A 103 12.25 17.60 27.11
CA SER A 103 12.73 18.45 26.00
C SER A 103 13.24 17.65 24.79
N TRP A 104 13.47 16.35 24.97
CA TRP A 104 13.94 15.42 23.96
C TRP A 104 12.82 14.56 23.36
N LEU A 105 11.56 14.74 23.76
CA LEU A 105 10.42 13.92 23.33
C LEU A 105 10.27 13.90 21.80
N ASP A 106 10.40 15.06 21.16
CA ASP A 106 10.35 15.17 19.69
C ASP A 106 11.46 14.34 19.02
N SER A 107 12.69 14.41 19.52
CA SER A 107 13.80 13.61 19.02
C SER A 107 13.54 12.10 19.19
N PHE A 108 13.02 11.69 20.35
CA PHE A 108 12.66 10.31 20.61
C PHE A 108 11.54 9.81 19.68
N PHE A 109 10.50 10.63 19.47
CA PHE A 109 9.42 10.33 18.53
C PHE A 109 9.96 10.19 17.11
N LYS A 110 10.82 11.11 16.68
CA LYS A 110 11.41 11.08 15.34
C LYS A 110 12.27 9.84 15.10
N GLU A 111 13.04 9.40 16.10
CA GLU A 111 13.82 8.15 16.04
C GLU A 111 12.94 6.90 15.91
N GLY A 112 11.73 6.95 16.47
CA GLY A 112 10.74 5.88 16.47
C GLY A 112 9.93 5.79 15.17
N GLU A 113 9.81 6.89 14.42
CA GLU A 113 9.16 6.86 13.11
C GLU A 113 9.81 5.79 12.22
N SER A 114 8.97 5.06 11.45
CA SER A 114 9.33 3.90 10.60
C SER A 114 9.73 2.60 11.33
N ARG A 115 9.82 2.59 12.67
CA ARG A 115 9.99 1.34 13.43
C ARG A 115 8.65 0.71 13.76
N GLU A 116 8.61 -0.63 13.75
CA GLU A 116 7.39 -1.41 14.02
C GLU A 116 6.74 -1.10 15.39
N PHE A 117 7.54 -0.68 16.37
CA PHE A 117 7.06 -0.39 17.73
C PHE A 117 7.09 1.09 18.14
N GLY A 118 7.45 2.04 17.26
CA GLY A 118 7.37 3.50 17.47
C GLY A 118 8.08 4.09 18.71
N GLY A 119 8.57 3.26 19.64
CA GLY A 119 9.01 3.66 20.97
C GLY A 119 7.89 4.02 21.95
N PHE A 120 6.60 3.84 21.63
CA PHE A 120 5.50 4.22 22.53
C PHE A 120 4.52 3.08 22.78
N TYR A 121 4.36 2.70 24.03
CA TYR A 121 3.38 1.71 24.47
C TYR A 121 2.02 2.38 24.71
N GLY A 122 0.98 1.84 24.09
CA GLY A 122 -0.39 2.37 24.18
C GLY A 122 -0.68 3.57 23.28
N MET A 123 0.28 3.97 22.42
CA MET A 123 0.06 5.07 21.48
C MET A 123 -0.94 4.67 20.41
N ASN A 124 -1.89 5.57 20.14
CA ASN A 124 -2.90 5.40 19.11
C ASN A 124 -3.17 6.73 18.41
N TYR A 125 -4.06 6.71 17.40
CA TYR A 125 -4.34 7.91 16.61
C TYR A 125 -4.95 9.03 17.44
N GLU A 126 -5.84 8.75 18.39
CA GLU A 126 -6.45 9.78 19.23
C GLU A 126 -5.41 10.45 20.11
N THR A 127 -4.57 9.67 20.79
CA THR A 127 -3.50 10.23 21.64
C THR A 127 -2.47 11.00 20.82
N LEU A 128 -2.10 10.51 19.62
CA LEU A 128 -1.21 11.24 18.72
C LEU A 128 -1.78 12.61 18.37
N MET A 129 -3.06 12.66 17.99
CA MET A 129 -3.71 13.91 17.62
C MET A 129 -3.84 14.86 18.83
N ASP A 130 -4.20 14.34 20.01
CA ASP A 130 -4.25 15.13 21.23
C ASP A 130 -2.90 15.75 21.58
N TRP A 131 -1.80 14.99 21.44
CA TRP A 131 -0.46 15.49 21.67
C TRP A 131 -0.05 16.59 20.70
N ILE A 132 -0.44 16.50 19.43
CA ILE A 132 -0.17 17.55 18.44
C ILE A 132 -1.00 18.81 18.78
N GLU A 133 -2.29 18.64 19.07
CA GLU A 133 -3.22 19.74 19.36
C GLU A 133 -2.84 20.49 20.65
N GLN A 134 -2.32 19.78 21.65
CA GLN A 134 -1.86 20.34 22.92
C GLN A 134 -0.41 20.89 22.86
N GLY A 135 0.30 20.70 21.74
CA GLY A 135 1.70 21.11 21.60
C GLY A 135 2.70 20.27 22.41
N VAL A 136 2.31 19.03 22.76
CA VAL A 136 3.18 18.05 23.43
C VAL A 136 4.25 17.53 22.47
N LEU A 137 3.84 17.22 21.26
CA LEU A 137 4.74 17.04 20.12
C LEU A 137 4.73 18.35 19.33
N THR A 138 5.91 18.94 19.11
CA THR A 138 6.03 20.18 18.33
C THR A 138 6.47 19.92 16.90
N LEU A 139 7.01 18.73 16.63
CA LEU A 139 7.24 18.24 15.27
C LEU A 139 5.93 17.85 14.58
N THR A 140 5.96 17.85 13.25
CA THR A 140 4.89 17.25 12.44
C THR A 140 5.23 15.78 12.17
N PRO A 141 4.40 14.81 12.62
CA PRO A 141 4.62 13.41 12.29
C PRO A 141 4.56 13.17 10.79
N SER A 142 5.28 12.16 10.32
CA SER A 142 5.25 11.76 8.92
C SER A 142 3.84 11.27 8.53
N PRO A 143 3.41 11.51 7.28
CA PRO A 143 2.13 10.96 6.77
C PRO A 143 1.98 9.45 6.98
N GLN A 144 3.08 8.69 6.84
CA GLN A 144 3.10 7.25 7.10
C GLN A 144 2.85 6.91 8.57
N THR A 145 3.44 7.67 9.49
CA THR A 145 3.20 7.51 10.94
C THR A 145 1.72 7.73 11.26
N ILE A 146 1.14 8.81 10.74
CA ILE A 146 -0.28 9.15 10.92
C ILE A 146 -1.16 8.02 10.37
N ALA A 147 -0.90 7.56 9.15
CA ALA A 147 -1.62 6.47 8.51
C ALA A 147 -1.51 5.16 9.30
N GLY A 148 -0.31 4.85 9.82
CA GLY A 148 -0.03 3.66 10.62
C GLY A 148 -0.82 3.59 11.93
N TYR A 149 -1.14 4.73 12.54
CA TYR A 149 -2.06 4.75 13.68
C TYR A 149 -3.53 4.77 13.26
N LEU A 150 -3.86 5.51 12.19
CA LEU A 150 -5.24 5.67 11.70
C LEU A 150 -5.85 4.35 11.20
N VAL A 151 -5.04 3.48 10.58
CA VAL A 151 -5.48 2.21 9.97
C VAL A 151 -6.28 1.32 10.94
N ASN A 152 -5.96 1.36 12.24
CA ASN A 152 -6.65 0.57 13.26
C ASN A 152 -8.12 1.01 13.49
N TYR A 153 -8.49 2.20 13.02
CA TYR A 153 -9.82 2.78 13.13
C TYR A 153 -10.55 2.85 11.78
N MET A 154 -9.98 2.26 10.71
CA MET A 154 -10.52 2.38 9.36
C MET A 154 -11.99 1.93 9.23
N ASN A 155 -12.43 0.99 10.05
CA ASN A 155 -13.81 0.47 10.05
C ASN A 155 -14.74 1.12 11.09
N ASN A 156 -14.33 2.22 11.72
CA ASN A 156 -15.13 2.94 12.71
C ASN A 156 -15.48 4.35 12.19
N THR A 157 -16.69 4.49 11.63
CA THR A 157 -17.16 5.75 11.05
C THR A 157 -17.30 6.87 12.07
N ASP A 158 -17.72 6.56 13.30
CA ASP A 158 -17.88 7.56 14.37
C ASP A 158 -16.52 8.13 14.78
N PHE A 159 -15.53 7.26 14.91
CA PHE A 159 -14.16 7.67 15.23
C PHE A 159 -13.56 8.56 14.14
N LEU A 160 -13.69 8.15 12.87
CA LEU A 160 -13.11 8.88 11.74
C LEU A 160 -13.69 10.29 11.58
N GLN A 161 -14.89 10.53 12.10
CA GLN A 161 -15.56 11.84 12.07
C GLN A 161 -15.19 12.77 13.24
N LYS A 162 -14.53 12.27 14.30
CA LYS A 162 -14.20 13.08 15.48
C LYS A 162 -13.42 14.35 15.16
N ARG A 163 -12.54 14.30 14.14
CA ARG A 163 -11.68 15.42 13.72
C ARG A 163 -11.82 15.66 12.22
N ALA A 164 -12.06 16.90 11.83
CA ALA A 164 -12.23 17.27 10.41
C ALA A 164 -11.00 16.92 9.55
N ILE A 165 -9.79 17.05 10.11
CA ILE A 165 -8.54 16.73 9.41
C ILE A 165 -8.45 15.25 9.01
N THR A 166 -9.11 14.36 9.76
CA THR A 166 -9.09 12.92 9.49
C THR A 166 -9.64 12.60 8.10
N LEU A 167 -10.85 13.09 7.78
CA LEU A 167 -11.47 12.86 6.46
C LEU A 167 -10.94 13.82 5.38
N LYS A 168 -10.51 15.03 5.77
CA LYS A 168 -9.98 16.01 4.82
C LYS A 168 -8.61 15.60 4.27
N GLU A 169 -7.76 15.02 5.11
CA GLU A 169 -6.34 14.81 4.81
C GLU A 169 -5.85 13.40 5.17
N HIS A 170 -5.95 12.99 6.44
CA HIS A 170 -5.23 11.80 6.91
C HIS A 170 -5.72 10.48 6.30
N ILE A 171 -7.01 10.38 5.99
CA ILE A 171 -7.60 9.20 5.31
C ILE A 171 -6.92 8.93 3.97
N TRP A 172 -6.39 9.96 3.30
CA TRP A 172 -5.75 9.83 1.99
C TRP A 172 -4.34 9.24 2.09
N TYR A 173 -3.67 9.36 3.23
CA TYR A 173 -2.40 8.70 3.48
C TYR A 173 -2.52 7.18 3.45
N LEU A 174 -3.71 6.63 3.75
CA LEU A 174 -3.97 5.20 3.63
C LEU A 174 -3.86 4.71 2.19
N PHE A 175 -4.06 5.54 1.17
CA PHE A 175 -3.86 5.16 -0.24
C PHE A 175 -2.40 5.24 -0.67
N GLN A 176 -1.53 5.86 0.12
CA GLN A 176 -0.15 6.18 -0.24
C GLN A 176 0.87 5.24 0.40
N TYR A 177 0.58 4.77 1.61
CA TYR A 177 1.51 3.99 2.41
C TYR A 177 0.97 2.59 2.74
N ASP A 178 1.88 1.64 2.90
CA ASP A 178 1.54 0.31 3.41
C ASP A 178 1.40 0.38 4.93
N CYS A 179 0.15 0.27 5.41
CA CYS A 179 -0.19 0.33 6.83
C CYS A 179 -0.95 -0.94 7.27
N GLY A 180 -0.99 -1.99 6.44
CA GLY A 180 -1.74 -3.20 6.73
C GLY A 180 -3.26 -3.05 6.63
N GLN A 181 -3.75 -2.14 5.80
CA GLN A 181 -5.18 -1.92 5.50
C GLN A 181 -5.87 -3.21 5.08
N ASN A 182 -5.19 -4.05 4.29
CA ASN A 182 -5.73 -5.33 3.84
C ASN A 182 -5.96 -6.34 4.98
N TRP A 183 -5.45 -6.09 6.19
CA TRP A 183 -5.66 -6.91 7.37
C TRP A 183 -6.74 -6.38 8.30
N THR A 184 -7.16 -5.11 8.17
CA THR A 184 -8.11 -4.49 9.09
C THR A 184 -9.48 -5.17 9.04
N ASP A 185 -9.88 -5.63 7.85
CA ASP A 185 -11.15 -6.33 7.64
C ASP A 185 -11.24 -7.60 8.48
N ASN A 186 -10.13 -8.36 8.59
CA ASN A 186 -10.07 -9.56 9.43
C ASN A 186 -9.92 -9.23 10.92
N ARG A 187 -9.20 -8.16 11.27
CA ARG A 187 -8.90 -7.78 12.66
C ARG A 187 -10.07 -7.15 13.39
N THR A 188 -10.92 -6.42 12.68
CA THR A 188 -12.01 -5.63 13.27
C THR A 188 -13.38 -6.27 13.08
N GLY A 189 -13.47 -7.43 12.41
CA GLY A 189 -14.74 -8.08 12.08
C GLY A 189 -15.64 -7.26 11.16
N GLY A 190 -15.10 -6.19 10.56
CA GLY A 190 -15.82 -5.25 9.72
C GLY A 190 -16.02 -5.78 8.30
N GLN A 191 -17.03 -5.22 7.61
CA GLN A 191 -17.16 -5.46 6.17
C GLN A 191 -16.06 -4.70 5.42
N PRO A 192 -15.33 -5.34 4.48
CA PRO A 192 -14.34 -4.66 3.67
C PRO A 192 -14.89 -3.38 3.06
N TYR A 193 -14.10 -2.31 3.15
CA TYR A 193 -14.38 -1.00 2.57
C TYR A 193 -15.61 -0.27 3.14
N PHE A 194 -16.19 -0.73 4.27
CA PHE A 194 -17.42 -0.17 4.83
C PHE A 194 -17.37 1.35 4.99
N SER A 195 -16.36 1.87 5.69
CA SER A 195 -16.27 3.31 5.94
C SER A 195 -16.12 4.13 4.66
N PHE A 196 -15.39 3.63 3.66
CA PHE A 196 -15.27 4.31 2.37
C PHE A 196 -16.61 4.37 1.64
N ARG A 197 -17.38 3.27 1.63
CA ARG A 197 -18.75 3.24 1.07
C ARG A 197 -19.64 4.23 1.81
N TYR A 198 -19.66 4.14 3.14
CA TYR A 198 -20.47 5.01 3.99
C TYR A 198 -20.19 6.48 3.71
N PHE A 199 -18.93 6.90 3.75
CA PHE A 199 -18.59 8.32 3.57
C PHE A 199 -18.82 8.82 2.14
N VAL A 200 -18.67 7.97 1.13
CA VAL A 200 -19.02 8.32 -0.25
C VAL A 200 -20.52 8.49 -0.41
N GLU A 201 -21.33 7.57 0.14
CA GLU A 201 -22.80 7.62 0.07
C GLU A 201 -23.39 8.84 0.80
N HIS A 202 -22.73 9.28 1.88
CA HIS A 202 -23.14 10.45 2.67
C HIS A 202 -22.48 11.76 2.21
N GLY A 203 -21.71 11.75 1.12
CA GLY A 203 -21.08 12.95 0.56
C GLY A 203 -19.94 13.55 1.40
N GLN A 204 -19.38 12.77 2.33
CA GLN A 204 -18.27 13.18 3.20
C GLN A 204 -16.90 12.90 2.58
N LEU A 205 -16.84 11.97 1.62
CA LEU A 205 -15.67 11.78 0.75
C LEU A 205 -16.09 11.94 -0.72
N ASP A 206 -15.23 12.60 -1.49
CA ASP A 206 -15.42 12.74 -2.93
C ASP A 206 -15.30 11.38 -3.62
N ARG A 207 -16.41 10.92 -4.21
CA ARG A 207 -16.52 9.59 -4.84
C ARG A 207 -15.48 9.37 -5.92
N MET A 208 -15.32 10.34 -6.82
CA MET A 208 -14.39 10.23 -7.93
C MET A 208 -12.95 10.16 -7.46
N ARG A 209 -12.59 10.90 -6.42
CA ARG A 209 -11.28 10.84 -5.79
C ARG A 209 -11.03 9.49 -5.14
N VAL A 210 -11.99 8.91 -4.42
CA VAL A 210 -11.84 7.57 -3.82
C VAL A 210 -11.61 6.52 -4.92
N LEU A 211 -12.41 6.54 -5.98
CA LEU A 211 -12.26 5.65 -7.12
C LEU A 211 -10.88 5.83 -7.79
N LYS A 212 -10.49 7.07 -8.09
CA LYS A 212 -9.19 7.40 -8.69
C LYS A 212 -8.01 6.95 -7.83
N GLU A 213 -8.02 7.28 -6.54
CA GLU A 213 -6.95 6.91 -5.61
C GLU A 213 -6.85 5.38 -5.43
N SER A 214 -7.96 4.65 -5.49
CA SER A 214 -7.93 3.18 -5.45
C SER A 214 -7.22 2.57 -6.67
N LEU A 215 -7.31 3.19 -7.85
CA LEU A 215 -6.55 2.75 -9.03
C LEU A 215 -5.07 3.15 -8.93
N LEU A 216 -4.80 4.40 -8.55
CA LEU A 216 -3.43 4.92 -8.43
C LEU A 216 -2.61 4.17 -7.38
N ALA A 217 -3.23 3.77 -6.26
CA ALA A 217 -2.56 3.04 -5.19
C ALA A 217 -1.93 1.72 -5.67
N VAL A 218 -2.50 1.06 -6.67
CA VAL A 218 -1.96 -0.19 -7.25
C VAL A 218 -0.53 -0.01 -7.77
N ASN A 219 -0.19 1.17 -8.28
CA ASN A 219 1.11 1.48 -8.89
C ASN A 219 2.10 2.17 -7.92
N ARG A 220 1.75 2.33 -6.64
CA ARG A 220 2.62 2.97 -5.62
C ARG A 220 3.65 2.00 -5.00
N ASN A 221 4.01 0.94 -5.72
CA ASN A 221 4.94 -0.09 -5.24
C ASN A 221 4.52 -0.73 -3.89
N LEU A 222 3.20 -0.86 -3.67
CA LEU A 222 2.65 -1.52 -2.49
C LEU A 222 2.77 -3.04 -2.63
N ASN A 223 2.71 -3.75 -1.49
CA ASN A 223 2.75 -5.20 -1.50
C ASN A 223 1.58 -5.81 -2.31
N LYS A 224 1.72 -7.06 -2.73
CA LYS A 224 0.73 -7.77 -3.57
C LYS A 224 -0.68 -7.78 -2.98
N ASN A 225 -0.81 -7.98 -1.68
CA ASN A 225 -2.10 -8.07 -0.99
C ASN A 225 -2.79 -6.72 -0.97
N LEU A 226 -2.04 -5.66 -0.64
CA LEU A 226 -2.56 -4.31 -0.56
C LEU A 226 -2.92 -3.75 -1.95
N SER A 227 -2.07 -3.99 -2.96
CA SER A 227 -2.38 -3.65 -4.36
C SER A 227 -3.67 -4.34 -4.83
N SER A 228 -3.85 -5.62 -4.46
CA SER A 228 -5.07 -6.37 -4.76
C SER A 228 -6.29 -5.86 -3.99
N TRP A 229 -6.10 -5.38 -2.77
CA TRP A 229 -7.15 -4.81 -1.93
C TRP A 229 -7.66 -3.49 -2.53
N PHE A 230 -6.78 -2.61 -3.00
CA PHE A 230 -7.18 -1.38 -3.67
C PHE A 230 -7.90 -1.61 -5.01
N ALA A 231 -7.41 -2.51 -5.85
CA ALA A 231 -8.14 -2.90 -7.05
C ALA A 231 -9.51 -3.52 -6.71
N GLY A 232 -9.60 -4.27 -5.61
CA GLY A 232 -10.86 -4.79 -5.07
C GLY A 232 -11.80 -3.70 -4.56
N MET A 233 -11.27 -2.65 -3.92
CA MET A 233 -12.05 -1.48 -3.50
C MET A 233 -12.73 -0.82 -4.69
N PHE A 234 -12.00 -0.60 -5.80
CA PHE A 234 -12.55 -0.01 -7.01
C PHE A 234 -13.80 -0.77 -7.48
N THR A 235 -13.74 -2.10 -7.54
CA THR A 235 -14.92 -2.91 -7.96
C THR A 235 -16.02 -2.91 -6.90
N ALA A 236 -15.64 -2.94 -5.63
CA ALA A 236 -16.55 -2.98 -4.49
C ALA A 236 -17.37 -1.70 -4.33
N LEU A 237 -16.90 -0.57 -4.86
CA LEU A 237 -17.61 0.71 -4.93
C LEU A 237 -18.56 0.81 -6.14
N ASN A 238 -18.57 -0.21 -7.01
CA ASN A 238 -19.45 -0.35 -8.17
C ASN A 238 -19.51 0.93 -9.03
N PRO A 239 -18.39 1.35 -9.65
CA PRO A 239 -18.34 2.57 -10.45
C PRO A 239 -19.27 2.48 -11.64
N SER A 240 -20.01 3.56 -11.91
CA SER A 240 -20.89 3.66 -13.08
C SER A 240 -20.09 3.63 -14.39
N THR A 241 -20.77 3.43 -15.52
CA THR A 241 -20.13 3.51 -16.83
C THR A 241 -19.44 4.86 -17.04
N GLU A 242 -20.06 5.97 -16.63
CA GLU A 242 -19.50 7.32 -16.78
C GLU A 242 -18.25 7.52 -15.91
N GLU A 243 -18.26 6.99 -14.68
CA GLU A 243 -17.10 7.01 -13.79
C GLU A 243 -15.95 6.19 -14.37
N GLN A 244 -16.24 4.99 -14.91
CA GLN A 244 -15.24 4.16 -15.57
C GLN A 244 -14.67 4.82 -16.84
N LEU A 245 -15.51 5.48 -17.65
CA LEU A 245 -15.06 6.21 -18.83
C LEU A 245 -14.12 7.37 -18.46
N THR A 246 -14.45 8.07 -17.39
CA THR A 246 -13.63 9.18 -16.87
C THR A 246 -12.28 8.69 -16.34
N LEU A 247 -12.25 7.50 -15.73
CA LEU A 247 -11.07 6.90 -15.11
C LEU A 247 -10.30 5.93 -16.03
N GLN A 248 -10.58 5.92 -17.34
CA GLN A 248 -9.85 5.10 -18.30
C GLN A 248 -8.32 5.27 -18.20
N PRO A 249 -7.75 6.49 -18.07
CA PRO A 249 -6.31 6.65 -17.94
C PRO A 249 -5.73 5.89 -16.73
N GLU A 250 -6.39 6.00 -15.57
CA GLU A 250 -5.96 5.29 -14.36
C GLU A 250 -6.20 3.78 -14.45
N MET A 251 -7.27 3.34 -15.11
CA MET A 251 -7.50 1.92 -15.38
C MET A 251 -6.40 1.36 -16.29
N PHE A 252 -6.02 2.06 -17.36
CA PHE A 252 -4.93 1.62 -18.23
C PHE A 252 -3.59 1.58 -17.52
N ALA A 253 -3.30 2.55 -16.64
CA ALA A 253 -2.09 2.53 -15.83
C ALA A 253 -1.98 1.26 -14.96
N VAL A 254 -3.10 0.68 -14.49
CA VAL A 254 -3.08 -0.58 -13.72
C VAL A 254 -2.67 -1.77 -14.57
N LEU A 255 -2.81 -1.73 -15.90
CA LEU A 255 -2.44 -2.84 -16.79
C LEU A 255 -0.92 -3.13 -16.79
N SER A 256 -0.10 -2.14 -16.41
CA SER A 256 1.34 -2.29 -16.22
C SER A 256 1.74 -2.68 -14.79
N ALA A 257 0.78 -2.92 -13.90
CA ALA A 257 1.08 -3.27 -12.52
C ALA A 257 1.81 -4.63 -12.43
N PRO A 258 2.77 -4.80 -11.50
CA PRO A 258 3.54 -6.04 -11.36
C PRO A 258 2.69 -7.22 -10.85
N HIS A 259 1.50 -6.94 -10.28
CA HIS A 259 0.65 -7.93 -9.66
C HIS A 259 -0.52 -8.32 -10.58
N SER A 260 -0.65 -9.61 -10.85
CA SER A 260 -1.62 -10.11 -11.83
C SER A 260 -3.10 -9.95 -11.44
N ARG A 261 -3.42 -9.93 -10.14
CA ARG A 261 -4.81 -9.81 -9.68
C ARG A 261 -5.41 -8.44 -10.03
N PRO A 262 -4.78 -7.30 -9.68
CA PRO A 262 -5.21 -5.99 -10.17
C PRO A 262 -5.40 -5.92 -11.69
N VAL A 263 -4.42 -6.40 -12.47
CA VAL A 263 -4.50 -6.41 -13.94
C VAL A 263 -5.73 -7.17 -14.43
N ASN A 264 -5.99 -8.37 -13.91
CA ASN A 264 -7.14 -9.18 -14.31
C ASN A 264 -8.48 -8.56 -13.90
N ILE A 265 -8.55 -7.90 -12.73
CA ILE A 265 -9.73 -7.14 -12.31
C ILE A 265 -10.06 -6.06 -13.35
N ILE A 266 -9.05 -5.26 -13.72
CA ILE A 266 -9.26 -4.16 -14.66
C ILE A 266 -9.57 -4.66 -16.07
N LEU A 267 -8.89 -5.71 -16.56
CA LEU A 267 -9.25 -6.33 -17.85
C LEU A 267 -10.71 -6.81 -17.88
N GLY A 268 -11.23 -7.32 -16.75
CA GLY A 268 -12.64 -7.68 -16.62
C GLY A 268 -13.59 -6.48 -16.78
N LEU A 269 -13.25 -5.33 -16.20
CA LEU A 269 -14.03 -4.09 -16.34
C LEU A 269 -13.92 -3.53 -17.76
N LEU A 270 -12.71 -3.47 -18.32
CA LEU A 270 -12.48 -3.00 -19.69
C LEU A 270 -13.20 -3.87 -20.71
N LYS A 271 -13.30 -5.19 -20.49
CA LYS A 271 -14.11 -6.08 -21.35
C LYS A 271 -15.58 -5.67 -21.39
N ASN A 272 -16.12 -5.14 -20.30
CA ASN A 272 -17.49 -4.65 -20.29
C ASN A 272 -17.59 -3.28 -20.96
N LEU A 273 -16.62 -2.40 -20.70
CA LEU A 273 -16.56 -1.02 -21.17
C LEU A 273 -16.24 -0.89 -22.67
N CYS A 274 -15.48 -1.82 -23.26
CA CYS A 274 -14.84 -1.63 -24.56
C CYS A 274 -15.79 -1.50 -25.76
N THR A 275 -17.08 -1.78 -25.57
CA THR A 275 -18.11 -1.57 -26.60
C THR A 275 -18.71 -0.17 -26.57
N HIS A 276 -18.39 0.64 -25.54
CA HIS A 276 -18.89 1.99 -25.41
C HIS A 276 -18.24 2.94 -26.45
N PRO A 277 -18.98 3.86 -27.09
CA PRO A 277 -18.46 4.85 -28.05
C PRO A 277 -17.24 5.65 -27.57
N GLN A 278 -17.22 6.02 -26.29
CA GLN A 278 -16.14 6.81 -25.68
C GLN A 278 -14.98 5.97 -25.14
N PHE A 279 -14.97 4.66 -25.40
CA PHE A 279 -13.85 3.82 -25.03
C PHE A 279 -12.61 4.18 -25.85
N GLN A 280 -11.50 4.42 -25.17
CA GLN A 280 -10.23 4.79 -25.77
C GLN A 280 -9.52 3.54 -26.32
N ALA A 281 -9.99 3.06 -27.48
CA ALA A 281 -9.51 1.82 -28.08
C ALA A 281 -8.01 1.83 -28.40
N GLU A 282 -7.50 2.92 -28.96
CA GLU A 282 -6.09 3.08 -29.30
C GLU A 282 -5.19 3.05 -28.07
N GLU A 283 -5.59 3.72 -26.99
CA GLU A 283 -4.87 3.69 -25.71
C GLU A 283 -4.83 2.27 -25.15
N PHE A 284 -5.95 1.53 -25.16
CA PHE A 284 -5.93 0.12 -24.74
C PHE A 284 -5.00 -0.74 -25.62
N LEU A 285 -5.04 -0.54 -26.94
CA LEU A 285 -4.18 -1.27 -27.88
C LEU A 285 -2.69 -0.99 -27.65
N SER A 286 -2.33 0.22 -27.21
CA SER A 286 -0.94 0.54 -26.84
C SER A 286 -0.42 -0.30 -25.66
N GLN A 287 -1.31 -0.82 -24.82
CA GLN A 287 -0.96 -1.60 -23.62
C GLN A 287 -0.80 -3.10 -23.91
N THR A 288 -1.18 -3.60 -25.10
CA THR A 288 -1.20 -5.05 -25.36
C THR A 288 0.18 -5.69 -25.31
N SER A 289 1.22 -4.95 -25.65
CA SER A 289 2.61 -5.42 -25.59
C SER A 289 3.00 -5.81 -24.16
N VAL A 290 2.72 -4.94 -23.18
CA VAL A 290 2.94 -5.20 -21.75
C VAL A 290 2.09 -6.37 -21.27
N LEU A 291 0.84 -6.44 -21.71
CA LEU A 291 -0.08 -7.52 -21.31
C LEU A 291 0.35 -8.90 -21.83
N PHE A 292 0.84 -8.98 -23.07
CA PHE A 292 1.32 -10.23 -23.67
C PHE A 292 2.76 -10.61 -23.27
N ALA A 293 3.51 -9.66 -22.71
CA ALA A 293 4.80 -9.94 -22.08
C ALA A 293 4.65 -10.58 -20.67
N SER A 294 3.44 -10.70 -20.14
CA SER A 294 3.20 -11.31 -18.84
C SER A 294 3.37 -12.83 -18.88
N ASP A 295 4.00 -13.42 -17.86
CA ASP A 295 4.03 -14.89 -17.72
C ASP A 295 2.69 -15.47 -17.25
N VAL A 296 1.67 -14.64 -17.05
CA VAL A 296 0.37 -15.06 -16.49
C VAL A 296 -0.64 -15.33 -17.60
N LYS A 297 -0.88 -16.61 -17.87
CA LYS A 297 -1.88 -17.10 -18.85
C LYS A 297 -3.24 -16.42 -18.76
N ALA A 298 -3.74 -16.15 -17.54
CA ALA A 298 -5.03 -15.50 -17.34
C ALA A 298 -5.06 -14.07 -17.91
N ILE A 299 -3.95 -13.33 -17.84
CA ILE A 299 -3.81 -12.00 -18.43
C ILE A 299 -3.97 -12.10 -19.94
N HIS A 300 -3.25 -13.01 -20.61
CA HIS A 300 -3.37 -13.20 -22.07
C HIS A 300 -4.81 -13.52 -22.50
N GLN A 301 -5.46 -14.43 -21.78
CA GLN A 301 -6.83 -14.83 -22.09
C GLN A 301 -7.83 -13.68 -21.93
N ASN A 302 -7.67 -12.85 -20.89
CA ASN A 302 -8.52 -11.71 -20.65
C ASN A 302 -8.26 -10.57 -21.65
N THR A 303 -6.99 -10.31 -22.00
CA THR A 303 -6.62 -9.36 -23.06
C THR A 303 -7.26 -9.75 -24.39
N LEU A 304 -7.14 -11.02 -24.81
CA LEU A 304 -7.77 -11.52 -26.03
C LEU A 304 -9.30 -11.42 -25.99
N ALA A 305 -9.92 -11.56 -24.82
CA ALA A 305 -11.36 -11.38 -24.67
C ALA A 305 -11.79 -9.92 -24.91
N VAL A 306 -10.99 -8.93 -24.47
CA VAL A 306 -11.23 -7.51 -24.78
C VAL A 306 -11.03 -7.25 -26.28
N LEU A 307 -9.91 -7.71 -26.86
CA LEU A 307 -9.61 -7.53 -28.27
C LEU A 307 -10.69 -8.12 -29.19
N HIS A 308 -11.15 -9.33 -28.89
CA HIS A 308 -12.22 -9.97 -29.68
C HIS A 308 -13.54 -9.19 -29.60
N LYS A 309 -13.87 -8.60 -28.45
CA LYS A 309 -15.07 -7.78 -28.30
C LYS A 309 -14.92 -6.45 -29.04
N LEU A 310 -13.74 -5.83 -28.97
CA LEU A 310 -13.41 -4.63 -29.73
C LEU A 310 -13.52 -4.86 -31.24
N ALA A 311 -12.91 -5.93 -31.79
CA ALA A 311 -12.93 -6.22 -33.23
C ALA A 311 -14.33 -6.48 -33.77
N LYS A 312 -15.23 -6.96 -32.91
CA LYS A 312 -16.65 -7.16 -33.24
C LYS A 312 -17.37 -5.82 -33.45
N GLU A 313 -17.16 -4.85 -32.57
CA GLU A 313 -17.89 -3.58 -32.56
C GLU A 313 -17.20 -2.47 -33.37
N ARG A 314 -15.87 -2.47 -33.45
CA ARG A 314 -15.03 -1.44 -34.10
C ARG A 314 -14.40 -1.99 -35.37
N LYS A 315 -15.13 -1.94 -36.49
CA LYS A 315 -14.67 -2.49 -37.77
C LYS A 315 -13.44 -1.75 -38.29
N GLU A 316 -13.41 -0.45 -38.07
CA GLU A 316 -12.35 0.49 -38.43
C GLU A 316 -11.00 0.18 -37.78
N HIS A 317 -10.98 -0.54 -36.65
CA HIS A 317 -9.75 -0.87 -35.92
C HIS A 317 -9.34 -2.35 -36.07
N ARG A 318 -10.04 -3.15 -36.89
CA ARG A 318 -9.82 -4.60 -36.97
C ARG A 318 -8.38 -4.97 -37.32
N ASP A 319 -7.78 -4.29 -38.27
CA ASP A 319 -6.40 -4.55 -38.67
C ASP A 319 -5.42 -4.31 -37.52
N THR A 320 -5.52 -3.16 -36.85
CA THR A 320 -4.71 -2.81 -35.67
C THR A 320 -4.96 -3.79 -34.51
N ILE A 321 -6.20 -4.23 -34.30
CA ILE A 321 -6.55 -5.22 -33.27
C ILE A 321 -5.93 -6.59 -33.58
N CYS A 322 -5.93 -7.02 -34.85
CA CYS A 322 -5.27 -8.25 -35.28
C CYS A 322 -3.75 -8.17 -35.10
N CYS A 323 -3.14 -7.02 -35.44
CA CYS A 323 -1.72 -6.77 -35.19
C CYS A 323 -1.39 -6.81 -33.68
N ALA A 324 -2.23 -6.20 -32.85
CA ALA A 324 -2.08 -6.24 -31.40
C ALA A 324 -2.22 -7.67 -30.84
N ALA A 325 -3.17 -8.46 -31.35
CA ALA A 325 -3.34 -9.85 -30.94
C ALA A 325 -2.14 -10.73 -31.34
N ALA A 326 -1.52 -10.46 -32.50
CA ALA A 326 -0.35 -11.19 -32.97
C ALA A 326 0.85 -11.08 -32.01
N GLN A 327 0.95 -10.00 -31.21
CA GLN A 327 1.97 -9.86 -30.17
C GLN A 327 1.95 -11.01 -29.15
N GLY A 328 0.77 -11.59 -28.89
CA GLY A 328 0.62 -12.73 -27.98
C GLY A 328 1.16 -14.07 -28.51
N LEU A 329 1.61 -14.13 -29.76
CA LEU A 329 2.15 -15.36 -30.37
C LEU A 329 3.49 -15.79 -29.79
N MET A 330 4.17 -14.90 -29.03
CA MET A 330 5.33 -15.29 -28.22
C MET A 330 4.99 -16.28 -27.09
N SER A 331 3.71 -16.41 -26.73
CA SER A 331 3.26 -17.35 -25.70
C SER A 331 3.46 -18.80 -26.17
N ARG A 332 4.04 -19.64 -25.31
CA ARG A 332 4.18 -21.09 -25.55
C ARG A 332 2.90 -21.89 -25.30
N GLU A 333 1.83 -21.21 -24.86
CA GLU A 333 0.55 -21.84 -24.54
C GLU A 333 -0.29 -22.04 -25.81
N GLU A 334 -0.57 -23.30 -26.15
CA GLU A 334 -1.44 -23.65 -27.29
C GLU A 334 -2.81 -22.95 -27.19
N SER A 335 -3.43 -22.97 -26.01
CA SER A 335 -4.72 -22.30 -25.79
C SER A 335 -4.71 -20.78 -26.02
N THR A 336 -3.56 -20.13 -25.91
CA THR A 336 -3.40 -18.69 -26.20
C THR A 336 -3.24 -18.49 -27.69
N GLN A 337 -2.33 -19.23 -28.33
CA GLN A 337 -2.12 -19.11 -29.78
C GLN A 337 -3.38 -19.47 -30.58
N SER A 338 -4.12 -20.54 -30.22
CA SER A 338 -5.37 -20.90 -30.89
C SER A 338 -6.43 -19.79 -30.81
N LYS A 339 -6.49 -19.04 -29.70
CA LYS A 339 -7.41 -17.89 -29.57
C LYS A 339 -6.99 -16.71 -30.45
N ILE A 340 -5.68 -16.47 -30.57
CA ILE A 340 -5.13 -15.45 -31.47
C ILE A 340 -5.45 -15.81 -32.92
N VAL A 341 -5.19 -17.05 -33.32
CA VAL A 341 -5.50 -17.54 -34.67
C VAL A 341 -6.97 -17.35 -34.98
N LYS A 342 -7.86 -17.76 -34.07
CA LYS A 342 -9.30 -17.59 -34.25
C LYS A 342 -9.68 -16.11 -34.44
N LEU A 343 -9.10 -15.21 -33.65
CA LEU A 343 -9.34 -13.77 -33.78
C LEU A 343 -8.89 -13.27 -35.16
N ILE A 344 -7.68 -13.61 -35.59
CA ILE A 344 -7.12 -13.21 -36.88
C ILE A 344 -7.92 -13.79 -38.05
N GLN A 345 -8.29 -15.06 -38.02
CA GLN A 345 -9.13 -15.66 -39.07
C GLN A 345 -10.53 -15.04 -39.14
N THR A 346 -11.06 -14.54 -38.01
CA THR A 346 -12.40 -13.95 -37.95
C THR A 346 -12.42 -12.50 -38.43
N TYR A 347 -11.37 -11.73 -38.15
CA TYR A 347 -11.38 -10.26 -38.33
C TYR A 347 -10.24 -9.71 -39.18
N GLY A 348 -9.18 -10.48 -39.41
CA GLY A 348 -8.02 -10.07 -40.20
C GLY A 348 -8.28 -10.21 -41.70
N GLU A 349 -7.51 -9.46 -42.48
CA GLU A 349 -7.55 -9.47 -43.94
C GLU A 349 -6.24 -9.99 -44.49
N THR A 350 -6.28 -10.99 -45.36
CA THR A 350 -5.07 -11.57 -45.99
C THR A 350 -4.39 -10.61 -46.97
N ALA A 351 -5.00 -9.47 -47.28
CA ALA A 351 -4.40 -8.40 -48.06
C ALA A 351 -3.62 -7.38 -47.21
N SER A 352 -3.78 -7.39 -45.87
CA SER A 352 -3.11 -6.43 -45.00
C SER A 352 -1.60 -6.68 -44.95
N THR A 353 -0.83 -5.76 -45.51
CA THR A 353 0.64 -5.82 -45.47
C THR A 353 1.18 -5.71 -44.05
N THR A 354 0.60 -4.80 -43.24
CA THR A 354 0.99 -4.59 -41.84
C THR A 354 0.77 -5.83 -40.99
N LEU A 355 -0.36 -6.51 -41.12
CA LEU A 355 -0.63 -7.74 -40.38
C LEU A 355 0.35 -8.86 -40.76
N LYS A 356 0.68 -8.99 -42.05
CA LYS A 356 1.67 -9.97 -42.52
C LYS A 356 3.07 -9.70 -41.98
N GLU A 357 3.51 -8.45 -42.02
CA GLU A 357 4.80 -8.03 -41.47
C GLU A 357 4.87 -8.35 -39.97
N ILE A 358 3.85 -8.00 -39.20
CA ILE A 358 3.81 -8.31 -37.76
C ILE A 358 3.81 -9.82 -37.51
N LEU A 359 3.03 -10.61 -38.26
CA LEU A 359 3.02 -12.07 -38.10
C LEU A 359 4.38 -12.70 -38.41
N SER A 360 5.11 -12.16 -39.39
CA SER A 360 6.42 -12.67 -39.78
C SER A 360 7.43 -12.63 -38.62
N ILE A 361 7.37 -11.60 -37.77
CA ILE A 361 8.23 -11.42 -36.59
C ILE A 361 8.07 -12.58 -35.60
N TYR A 362 6.86 -13.13 -35.47
CA TYR A 362 6.55 -14.17 -34.48
C TYR A 362 6.67 -15.60 -35.03
N THR A 363 7.05 -15.78 -36.30
CA THR A 363 7.10 -17.09 -36.96
C THR A 363 7.92 -18.11 -36.18
N GLU A 364 9.04 -17.73 -35.57
CA GLU A 364 9.87 -18.66 -34.79
C GLU A 364 9.19 -19.14 -33.49
N THR A 365 8.34 -18.30 -32.90
CA THR A 365 7.62 -18.60 -31.66
C THR A 365 6.27 -19.31 -31.86
N MET A 366 5.74 -19.29 -33.08
CA MET A 366 4.49 -19.97 -33.40
C MET A 366 4.62 -21.49 -33.30
N LEU A 367 3.64 -22.12 -32.67
CA LEU A 367 3.47 -23.58 -32.67
C LEU A 367 3.16 -24.09 -34.08
N ALA A 368 3.46 -25.37 -34.34
CA ALA A 368 3.25 -25.97 -35.66
C ALA A 368 1.80 -25.84 -36.17
N ASN A 369 0.82 -26.01 -35.29
CA ASN A 369 -0.59 -25.87 -35.66
C ASN A 369 -0.95 -24.40 -35.97
N THR A 370 -0.44 -23.44 -35.20
CA THR A 370 -0.60 -22.00 -35.43
C THR A 370 -0.08 -21.58 -36.81
N LYS A 371 1.12 -22.05 -37.19
CA LYS A 371 1.70 -21.80 -38.52
C LYS A 371 0.80 -22.34 -39.64
N LYS A 372 0.32 -23.57 -39.47
CA LYS A 372 -0.57 -24.22 -40.43
C LYS A 372 -1.86 -23.43 -40.62
N GLU A 373 -2.47 -22.96 -39.54
CA GLU A 373 -3.75 -22.24 -39.58
C GLU A 373 -3.62 -20.79 -40.09
N LEU A 374 -2.45 -20.17 -39.94
CA LEU A 374 -2.15 -18.82 -40.45
C LEU A 374 -1.41 -18.80 -41.78
N LYS A 375 -1.29 -19.95 -42.46
CA LYS A 375 -0.54 -20.10 -43.72
C LYS A 375 -0.83 -19.01 -44.76
N ALA A 376 -2.10 -18.68 -44.98
CA ALA A 376 -2.53 -17.67 -45.96
C ALA A 376 -2.05 -16.24 -45.65
N TYR A 377 -1.63 -15.97 -44.41
CA TYR A 377 -1.04 -14.70 -44.00
C TYR A 377 0.49 -14.73 -44.08
N LEU A 378 1.11 -15.91 -43.97
CA LEU A 378 2.56 -16.07 -44.00
C LEU A 378 3.12 -16.22 -45.43
N GLU A 379 2.28 -16.65 -46.38
CA GLU A 379 2.63 -16.72 -47.80
C GLU A 379 2.40 -15.34 -48.45
N ASN A 380 3.46 -14.53 -48.51
CA ASN A 380 3.83 -13.60 -49.59
C ASN A 380 5.04 -12.74 -49.19
N ASN A 381 6.21 -13.08 -49.75
CA ASN A 381 7.34 -12.19 -50.08
C ASN A 381 8.34 -12.96 -51.00
N GLU A 382 7.86 -13.57 -52.09
CA GLU A 382 8.72 -13.77 -53.27
C GLU A 382 8.27 -12.73 -54.31
N PRO A 383 9.17 -11.87 -54.82
CA PRO A 383 8.87 -11.06 -55.98
C PRO A 383 8.53 -11.99 -57.13
N GLU A 384 7.39 -11.77 -57.79
CA GLU A 384 7.07 -12.41 -59.07
C GLU A 384 8.26 -12.23 -60.04
N ASP A 385 8.81 -13.36 -60.44
CA ASP A 385 9.70 -13.60 -61.58
C ASP A 385 10.51 -12.40 -62.09
N SER A 386 11.81 -12.41 -61.78
CA SER A 386 12.80 -11.81 -62.67
C SER A 386 12.64 -12.44 -64.05
N ALA A 387 11.96 -11.72 -64.95
CA ALA A 387 11.87 -12.06 -66.36
C ALA A 387 13.24 -12.47 -66.87
N SER A 388 13.34 -13.71 -67.32
CA SER A 388 14.53 -14.27 -67.95
C SER A 388 14.85 -13.45 -69.20
N PHE A 389 15.82 -12.55 -69.11
CA PHE A 389 16.48 -12.01 -70.30
C PHE A 389 17.51 -13.03 -70.79
N THR A 390 17.07 -13.91 -71.70
CA THR A 390 17.98 -14.64 -72.58
C THR A 390 18.57 -13.65 -73.58
N TYR A 391 19.87 -13.37 -73.47
CA TYR A 391 20.64 -12.70 -74.52
C TYR A 391 20.97 -13.72 -75.62
N GLU A 392 20.47 -13.47 -76.84
CA GLU A 392 21.05 -14.09 -78.05
C GLU A 392 22.32 -13.31 -78.44
N PRO A 393 23.46 -13.99 -78.69
CA PRO A 393 24.64 -13.35 -79.25
C PRO A 393 24.51 -13.20 -80.77
N ILE A 394 24.96 -12.05 -81.29
CA ILE A 394 25.12 -11.73 -82.72
C ILE A 394 26.30 -12.51 -83.31
#